data_AF-A0A520IPT4-F1
#
_entry.id   AF-A0A520IPT4-F1
#
_cell.length_a   1.000
_cell.length_b   1.000
_cell.length_c   1.000
_cell.angle_alpha   90.00
_cell.angle_beta   90.00
_cell.angle_gamma   90.00
#
_symmetry.space_group_name_H-M   'P 1'
#
loop_
_entity.id
_entity.type
_entity.pdbx_description
1 polymer ?
#
loop_
_entity_poly.entity_id
_entity_poly.type
_entity_poly.pdbx_seq_one_letter_code
_entity_poly.pdbx_strand_id
1 'polypeptide(L)'
;KRPMHFFGTMGVLSFVIGTFIAIWLIAEKLYDISVGIPIKRDVTDQPLFYIALVAIILGSQLFLTGFVAELVSRSAPERNNYLVEKEIS
;
A
#
# COMPACT_ATOMS: atom_id res chain seq x y z
N LYS A 1 -9.97 -3.84 -17.87
CA LYS A 1 -10.28 -3.12 -16.60
C LYS A 1 -8.98 -2.50 -16.07
N ARG A 2 -8.99 -1.46 -15.23
CA ARG A 2 -7.78 -0.80 -14.66
C ARG A 2 -7.52 -1.27 -13.20
N PRO A 3 -7.07 -2.52 -12.98
CA PRO A 3 -6.95 -3.09 -11.63
C PRO A 3 -5.97 -2.31 -10.75
N MET A 4 -4.86 -1.81 -11.31
CA MET A 4 -3.88 -1.00 -10.59
C MET A 4 -4.47 0.30 -10.01
N HIS A 5 -5.44 0.92 -10.69
CA HIS A 5 -6.03 2.15 -10.16
C HIS A 5 -6.82 1.89 -8.88
N PHE A 6 -7.55 0.77 -8.78
CA PHE A 6 -8.35 0.45 -7.59
C PHE A 6 -7.47 -0.09 -6.44
N PHE A 7 -6.68 -1.13 -6.71
CA PHE A 7 -5.84 -1.76 -5.68
C PHE A 7 -4.63 -0.89 -5.32
N GLY A 8 -4.06 -0.18 -6.28
CA GLY A 8 -2.92 0.71 -6.07
C GLY A 8 -3.28 1.95 -5.26
N THR A 9 -4.42 2.60 -5.49
CA THR A 9 -4.82 3.76 -4.67
C THR A 9 -5.10 3.36 -3.23
N MET A 10 -5.84 2.28 -2.99
CA MET A 10 -6.05 1.75 -1.64
C MET A 10 -4.74 1.33 -0.97
N GLY A 11 -3.82 0.70 -1.73
CA GLY A 11 -2.51 0.30 -1.24
C GLY A 11 -1.67 1.50 -0.79
N VAL A 12 -1.59 2.54 -1.62
CA VAL A 12 -0.86 3.78 -1.29
C VAL A 12 -1.48 4.48 -0.09
N LEU A 13 -2.80 4.59 -0.02
CA LEU A 13 -3.48 5.21 1.13
C LEU A 13 -3.18 4.46 2.44
N SER A 14 -3.31 3.13 2.44
CA SER A 14 -3.00 2.30 3.61
C SER A 14 -1.54 2.42 4.03
N PHE A 15 -0.62 2.38 3.04
CA PHE A 15 0.81 2.53 3.29
C PHE A 15 1.12 3.88 3.94
N VAL A 16 0.63 4.97 3.34
CA VAL A 16 0.87 6.34 3.81
C VAL A 16 0.32 6.56 5.22
N ILE A 17 -0.90 6.10 5.49
CA ILE A 17 -1.52 6.20 6.83
C ILE A 17 -0.68 5.44 7.86
N GLY A 18 -0.30 4.19 7.57
CA GLY A 18 0.53 3.40 8.46
C GLY A 18 1.91 4.03 8.69
N THR A 19 2.54 4.55 7.64
CA THR A 19 3.83 5.26 7.74
C THR A 19 3.72 6.51 8.61
N PHE A 20 2.69 7.34 8.44
CA PHE A 20 2.49 8.53 9.26
C PHE A 20 2.30 8.17 10.74
N ILE A 21 1.51 7.14 11.04
CA ILE A 21 1.31 6.69 12.43
C ILE A 21 2.64 6.19 13.03
N ALA A 22 3.38 5.37 12.30
CA ALA A 22 4.67 4.84 12.77
C ALA A 22 5.69 5.96 13.01
N ILE A 23 5.82 6.90 12.08
CA ILE A 23 6.71 8.07 12.22
C ILE A 23 6.29 8.91 13.41
N TRP A 24 4.99 9.16 13.59
CA TRP A 24 4.49 9.96 14.70
C TRP A 24 4.84 9.32 16.06
N LEU A 25 4.58 8.02 16.24
CA LEU A 25 4.91 7.32 17.48
C LEU A 25 6.43 7.32 17.78
N ILE A 26 7.26 7.17 16.74
CA ILE A 26 8.72 7.24 16.89
C ILE A 26 9.16 8.66 17.22
N ALA A 27 8.60 9.67 16.56
CA ALA A 27 8.91 11.07 16.78
C ALA A 27 8.54 11.53 18.19
N GLU A 28 7.38 11.10 18.70
CA GLU A 28 6.96 11.34 20.09
C GLU A 28 7.99 10.78 21.07
N LYS A 29 8.42 9.52 20.89
CA LYS A 29 9.46 8.90 21.72
C LYS A 29 10.79 9.67 21.66
N LEU A 30 11.23 10.07 20.47
CA LEU A 30 12.47 10.82 20.31
C LEU A 30 12.38 12.22 20.93
N TYR A 31 11.22 12.86 20.84
CA TYR A 31 10.96 14.13 21.49
C TYR A 31 11.09 14.00 23.01
N ASP A 32 10.39 13.04 23.63
CA ASP A 32 10.45 12.81 25.08
C ASP A 32 11.89 12.58 25.58
N ILE A 33 12.68 11.78 24.85
CA ILE A 33 14.11 11.57 25.13
C ILE A 33 14.88 12.89 25.08
N SER A 34 14.62 13.73 24.06
CA SER A 34 15.37 14.98 23.85
C SER A 34 15.10 16.04 24.93
N VAL A 35 13.89 16.08 25.49
CA VAL A 35 13.49 17.04 26.53
C VAL A 35 13.59 16.48 27.95
N GLY A 36 14.08 15.24 28.11
CA GLY A 36 14.25 14.59 29.41
C GLY A 36 12.93 14.18 30.09
N ILE A 37 11.86 14.03 29.31
CA ILE A 37 10.58 13.51 29.82
C ILE A 37 10.73 12.00 30.01
N PRO A 38 10.35 11.44 31.18
CA PRO A 38 10.39 10.01 31.40
C PRO A 38 9.42 9.30 30.46
N ILE A 39 9.96 8.39 29.64
CA ILE A 39 9.19 7.56 28.70
C ILE A 39 8.25 6.67 29.50
N LYS A 40 6.93 6.87 29.32
CA LYS A 40 5.91 6.10 30.05
C LYS A 40 5.63 4.72 29.44
N ARG A 41 5.81 4.59 28.13
CA ARG A 41 5.52 3.37 27.38
C ARG A 41 6.36 3.33 26.10
N ASP A 42 6.97 2.19 25.81
CA ASP A 42 7.72 2.04 24.57
C ASP A 42 6.79 1.97 23.35
N VAL A 43 7.33 2.36 22.19
CA VAL A 43 6.59 2.31 20.91
C VAL A 43 6.09 0.89 20.62
N THR A 44 6.88 -0.13 20.98
CA THR A 44 6.54 -1.55 20.81
C THR A 44 5.49 -2.05 21.79
N ASP A 45 5.19 -1.32 22.87
CA ASP A 45 4.13 -1.66 23.82
C ASP A 45 2.79 -1.01 23.43
N GLN A 46 2.74 -0.31 22.29
CA GLN A 46 1.55 0.36 21.80
C GLN A 46 0.85 -0.50 20.73
N PRO A 47 -0.40 -0.95 20.95
CA PRO A 47 -1.16 -1.68 19.92
C PRO A 47 -1.26 -0.93 18.58
N LEU A 48 -1.32 0.40 18.64
CA LEU A 48 -1.37 1.27 17.47
C LEU A 48 -0.13 1.13 16.57
N PHE A 49 1.05 0.85 17.15
CA PHE A 49 2.27 0.63 16.37
C PHE A 49 2.14 -0.62 15.49
N TYR A 50 1.59 -1.71 16.03
CA TYR A 50 1.36 -2.92 15.25
C TYR A 50 0.27 -2.73 14.17
N ILE A 51 -0.78 -1.96 14.46
CA ILE A 51 -1.79 -1.59 13.45
C ILE A 51 -1.13 -0.81 12.30
N ALA A 52 -0.24 0.13 12.61
CA ALA A 52 0.52 0.88 11.62
C ALA A 52 1.42 -0.03 10.76
N LEU A 53 2.14 -0.97 11.38
CA LEU A 53 2.96 -1.95 10.66
C LEU A 53 2.11 -2.84 9.74
N VAL A 54 0.96 -3.32 10.21
CA VAL A 54 0.03 -4.10 9.39
C VAL A 54 -0.50 -3.27 8.22
N ALA A 55 -0.86 -2.00 8.44
CA ALA A 55 -1.32 -1.11 7.38
C ALA A 55 -0.24 -0.85 6.30
N ILE A 56 1.04 -0.75 6.71
CA ILE A 56 2.19 -0.63 5.79
C ILE A 56 2.34 -1.91 4.95
N ILE A 57 2.30 -3.07 5.60
CA ILE A 57 2.46 -4.37 4.93
C ILE A 57 1.30 -4.60 3.96
N LEU A 58 0.06 -4.43 4.41
CA LEU A 58 -1.14 -4.58 3.58
C LEU A 58 -1.15 -3.57 2.43
N GLY A 59 -0.77 -2.31 2.67
CA GLY A 59 -0.66 -1.30 1.63
C GLY A 59 0.31 -1.70 0.52
N SER A 60 1.49 -2.22 0.92
CA SER A 60 2.50 -2.73 0.00
C SER A 60 1.98 -3.93 -0.81
N GLN A 61 1.31 -4.87 -0.15
CA GLN A 61 0.72 -6.05 -0.80
C GLN A 61 -0.37 -5.66 -1.81
N LEU A 62 -1.26 -4.74 -1.47
CA LEU A 62 -2.32 -4.25 -2.37
C LEU A 62 -1.73 -3.53 -3.59
N PHE A 63 -0.71 -2.70 -3.40
CA PHE A 63 -0.02 -2.03 -4.49
C PHE A 63 0.64 -3.04 -5.46
N LEU A 64 1.42 -3.98 -4.93
CA LEU A 64 2.06 -5.05 -5.71
C LEU A 64 1.02 -5.91 -6.43
N THR A 65 -0.07 -6.28 -5.76
CA THR A 65 -1.16 -7.06 -6.34
C THR A 65 -1.83 -6.31 -7.49
N GLY A 66 -2.10 -5.01 -7.32
CA GLY A 66 -2.64 -4.16 -8.37
C GLY A 66 -1.72 -4.08 -9.59
N PHE A 67 -0.41 -3.93 -9.36
CA PHE A 67 0.59 -3.90 -10.41
C PHE A 67 0.67 -5.24 -11.17
N VAL A 68 0.75 -6.36 -10.46
CA VAL A 68 0.75 -7.71 -11.06
C VAL A 68 -0.53 -7.96 -11.86
N ALA A 69 -1.70 -7.59 -11.32
CA ALA A 69 -2.97 -7.74 -12.00
C ALA A 69 -3.03 -6.93 -13.31
N GLU A 70 -2.40 -5.75 -13.35
CA GLU A 70 -2.28 -4.95 -14.57
C GLU A 70 -1.34 -5.58 -15.59
N LEU A 71 -0.18 -6.11 -15.17
CA LEU A 71 0.73 -6.84 -16.07
C LEU A 71 0.07 -8.08 -16.66
N VAL A 72 -0.58 -8.92 -15.84
CA VAL A 72 -1.29 -10.12 -16.31
C VAL A 72 -2.42 -9.76 -17.27
N SER A 73 -3.19 -8.71 -16.98
CA SER A 73 -4.25 -8.24 -17.88
C SER A 73 -3.72 -7.73 -19.23
N ARG A 74 -2.48 -7.25 -19.29
CA ARG A 74 -1.84 -6.78 -20.53
C ARG A 74 -1.23 -7.93 -21.34
N SER A 75 -0.79 -9.00 -20.67
CA SER A 75 -0.19 -10.19 -21.28
C SER A 75 -1.22 -11.25 -21.72
N ALA A 76 -2.52 -11.00 -21.53
CA ALA A 76 -3.57 -11.95 -21.87
C ALA A 76 -3.69 -12.14 -23.41
N PRO A 77 -3.52 -13.36 -23.94
CA PRO A 77 -3.51 -13.64 -25.38
C PRO A 77 -4.85 -13.36 -26.08
N GLU A 78 -5.97 -13.32 -25.35
CA GLU A 78 -7.31 -13.02 -25.89
C GLU A 78 -7.47 -11.59 -26.43
N ARG A 79 -6.57 -10.65 -26.10
CA ARG A 79 -6.66 -9.27 -26.60
C ARG A 79 -6.38 -9.16 -28.11
N ASN A 80 -5.83 -10.19 -28.74
CA ASN A 80 -5.52 -10.19 -30.17
C ASN A 80 -6.61 -10.82 -31.05
N ASN A 81 -7.72 -11.27 -30.48
CA ASN A 81 -8.92 -11.59 -31.26
C ASN A 81 -9.70 -10.31 -31.55
N TYR A 82 -9.11 -9.43 -32.36
CA TYR A 82 -9.96 -8.56 -33.17
C TYR A 82 -10.67 -9.49 -34.14
N LEU A 83 -12.00 -9.51 -34.08
CA LEU A 83 -12.81 -9.99 -35.18
C LEU A 83 -12.39 -9.12 -36.37
N VAL A 84 -11.45 -9.61 -37.19
CA VAL A 84 -11.22 -9.08 -38.53
C VAL A 84 -12.52 -9.42 -39.26
N GLU A 85 -13.49 -8.51 -39.18
CA GLU A 85 -14.62 -8.54 -40.07
C GLU A 85 -14.01 -8.42 -41.47
N LYS A 86 -14.00 -9.55 -42.15
CA LYS A 86 -13.46 -9.69 -43.49
C LYS A 86 -14.38 -8.86 -44.37
N GLU A 87 -14.06 -7.59 -44.58
CA GLU A 87 -14.73 -6.77 -45.57
C GLU A 87 -14.34 -7.35 -46.93
N ILE A 88 -15.25 -8.15 -47.49
CA ILE A 88 -15.15 -8.65 -48.86
C ILE A 88 -15.56 -7.47 -49.74
N SER A 89 -14.61 -6.87 -50.45
CA SER A 89 -14.90 -6.08 -51.64
C SER A 89 -13.81 -6.26 -52.70
#